data_AF-S8BSD9-F1
#
_entry.id   AF-S8BSD9-F1
#
_cell.length_a   1.000
_cell.length_b   1.000
_cell.length_c   1.000
_cell.angle_alpha   90.00
_cell.angle_beta   90.00
_cell.angle_gamma   90.00
#
_symmetry.space_group_name_H-M   'P 1'
#
loop_
_entity.id
_entity.type
_entity.pdbx_description
1 polymer ?
#
loop_
_entity_poly.entity_id
_entity_poly.type
_entity_poly.pdbx_seq_one_letter_code
_entity_poly.pdbx_strand_id
1 'polypeptide(L)'
;QNNEKSLQRWLDHELEVMVNIHEVRYEYEKQSEVRSALAEELAFLRQVNDFIAKGLSPPPGHNGFTRVSSMSPDARSSRIASLENMLSISSNSLVSMASQLSEAEERERGSHGRGRWNHLRSMADAKNTLQYIFSSLGDASRCQLWEKEIEIKEMKEQMKELVGLLRQSEVRRKEIEKELKLRDQAADDDAVPTTPPPPPPPPANSLKHIADDMSAPMSPIPIPAQKQLKYTEGIANGSLRDSSAAFIDQTRKV
;
A
#
# COMPACT_ATOMS: atom_id res chain seq x y z
N GLN A 1 0.10 -47.89 -22.69
CA GLN A 1 -0.48 -46.53 -22.64
C GLN A 1 -0.76 -46.00 -21.22
N ASN A 2 -1.23 -46.79 -20.24
CA ASN A 2 -1.49 -46.26 -18.88
C ASN A 2 -0.24 -45.75 -18.12
N ASN A 3 0.95 -46.30 -18.42
CA ASN A 3 2.19 -45.92 -17.75
C ASN A 3 2.66 -44.49 -18.11
N GLU A 4 2.54 -44.11 -19.38
CA GLU A 4 3.00 -42.80 -19.89
C GLU A 4 2.27 -41.63 -19.23
N LYS A 5 0.94 -41.71 -19.12
CA LYS A 5 0.13 -40.71 -18.43
C LYS A 5 0.40 -40.66 -16.91
N SER A 6 0.85 -41.77 -16.32
CA SER A 6 1.21 -41.81 -14.90
C SER A 6 2.57 -41.17 -14.65
N LEU A 7 3.52 -41.34 -15.58
CA LEU A 7 4.82 -40.69 -15.54
C LEU A 7 4.68 -39.18 -15.76
N GLN A 8 3.86 -38.78 -16.72
CA GLN A 8 3.55 -37.38 -17.01
C GLN A 8 2.99 -36.64 -15.78
N ARG A 9 1.91 -37.15 -15.19
CA ARG A 9 1.31 -36.53 -13.99
C ARG A 9 2.28 -36.45 -12.81
N TRP A 10 3.17 -37.43 -12.69
CA TRP A 10 4.19 -37.39 -11.67
C TRP A 10 5.24 -36.31 -11.94
N LEU A 11 5.72 -36.19 -13.19
CA LEU A 11 6.63 -35.12 -13.58
C LEU A 11 5.99 -33.74 -13.35
N ASP A 12 4.72 -33.57 -13.72
CA ASP A 12 3.99 -32.33 -13.50
C ASP A 12 3.92 -31.98 -12.00
N HIS A 13 3.56 -32.96 -11.16
CA HIS A 13 3.51 -32.79 -9.71
C HIS A 13 4.88 -32.51 -9.09
N GLU A 14 5.93 -33.20 -9.54
CA GLU A 14 7.29 -32.98 -9.05
C GLU A 14 7.79 -31.57 -9.41
N LEU A 15 7.51 -31.11 -10.64
CA LEU A 15 7.80 -29.75 -11.07
C LEU A 15 7.03 -28.72 -10.23
N GLU A 16 5.74 -28.95 -9.97
CA GLU A 16 4.92 -28.09 -9.12
C GLU A 16 5.48 -28.00 -7.70
N VAL A 17 5.86 -29.12 -7.09
CA VAL A 17 6.48 -29.16 -5.77
C VAL A 17 7.81 -28.40 -5.77
N MET A 18 8.68 -28.60 -6.76
CA MET A 18 9.94 -27.87 -6.86
C MET A 18 9.73 -26.36 -7.01
N VAL A 19 8.77 -25.92 -7.81
CA VAL A 19 8.40 -24.50 -7.96
C VAL A 19 7.90 -23.95 -6.64
N ASN A 20 6.98 -24.65 -5.96
CA ASN A 20 6.44 -24.23 -4.67
C ASN A 20 7.55 -24.13 -3.59
N ILE A 21 8.49 -25.08 -3.54
CA ILE A 21 9.64 -25.00 -2.63
C ILE A 21 10.47 -23.76 -2.92
N HIS A 22 10.71 -23.45 -4.21
CA HIS A 22 11.47 -22.26 -4.59
C HIS A 22 10.74 -20.98 -4.19
N GLU A 23 9.44 -20.91 -4.42
CA GLU A 23 8.59 -19.78 -4.02
C GLU A 23 8.58 -19.58 -2.49
N VAL A 24 8.42 -20.66 -1.72
CA VAL A 24 8.47 -20.60 -0.25
C VAL A 24 9.85 -20.15 0.25
N ARG A 25 10.95 -20.57 -0.39
CA ARG A 25 12.30 -20.07 -0.06
C ARG A 25 12.44 -18.58 -0.32
N TYR A 26 11.94 -18.13 -1.47
CA TYR A 26 11.96 -16.73 -1.86
C TYR A 26 11.16 -15.86 -0.87
N GLU A 27 9.93 -16.26 -0.53
CA GLU A 27 9.12 -15.52 0.44
C GLU A 27 9.69 -15.62 1.87
N TYR A 28 10.33 -16.73 2.24
CA TYR A 28 11.03 -16.85 3.52
C TYR A 28 12.15 -15.81 3.65
N GLU A 29 12.96 -15.62 2.61
CA GLU A 29 14.06 -14.64 2.63
C GLU A 29 13.53 -13.21 2.78
N LYS A 30 12.53 -12.85 1.98
CA LYS A 30 11.85 -11.56 2.07
C LYS A 30 11.19 -11.33 3.45
N GLN A 31 10.53 -12.34 4.01
CA GLN A 31 9.96 -12.24 5.35
C GLN A 31 11.03 -12.12 6.43
N SER A 32 12.21 -12.73 6.22
CA SER A 32 13.35 -12.60 7.12
C SER A 32 13.90 -11.17 7.12
N GLU A 33 13.98 -10.52 5.96
CA GLU A 33 14.35 -9.10 5.86
C GLU A 33 13.35 -8.21 6.61
N VAL A 34 12.05 -8.42 6.40
CA VAL A 34 10.99 -7.69 7.13
C VAL A 34 11.17 -7.87 8.64
N ARG A 35 11.42 -9.09 9.11
CA ARG A 35 11.68 -9.35 10.53
C ARG A 35 12.91 -8.61 11.05
N SER A 36 14.00 -8.55 10.28
CA SER A 36 15.20 -7.80 10.67
C SER A 36 14.90 -6.31 10.83
N ALA A 37 14.23 -5.71 9.84
CA ALA A 37 13.86 -4.30 9.87
C ALA A 37 12.94 -3.97 11.08
N LEU A 38 11.97 -4.85 11.37
CA LEU A 38 11.11 -4.71 12.56
C LEU A 38 11.91 -4.80 13.87
N ALA A 39 12.86 -5.73 13.95
CA ALA A 39 13.71 -5.88 15.13
C ALA A 39 14.64 -4.67 15.34
N GLU A 40 15.20 -4.12 14.27
CA GLU A 40 16.02 -2.92 14.29
C GLU A 40 15.24 -1.69 14.75
N GLU A 41 14.04 -1.47 14.21
CA GLU A 41 13.17 -0.36 14.65
C GLU A 41 12.80 -0.51 16.13
N LEU A 42 12.43 -1.72 16.55
CA LEU A 42 12.06 -2.00 17.94
C LEU A 42 13.25 -1.80 18.90
N ALA A 43 14.45 -2.25 18.52
CA ALA A 43 15.67 -2.04 19.30
C ALA A 43 16.01 -0.55 19.40
N PHE A 44 15.88 0.19 18.29
CA PHE A 44 16.08 1.63 18.26
C PHE A 44 15.10 2.36 19.20
N LEU A 45 13.82 2.02 19.16
CA LEU A 45 12.82 2.64 20.03
C LEU A 45 13.05 2.33 21.51
N ARG A 46 13.42 1.09 21.85
CA ARG A 46 13.77 0.70 23.23
C ARG A 46 15.00 1.46 23.71
N GLN A 47 16.03 1.56 22.87
CA GLN A 47 17.22 2.34 23.15
C GLN A 47 16.86 3.82 23.44
N VAL A 48 16.08 4.46 22.57
CA VAL A 48 15.61 5.85 22.78
C VAL A 48 14.87 5.98 24.11
N ASN A 49 14.02 5.01 24.43
CA ASN A 49 13.26 5.02 25.69
C ASN A 49 14.18 4.91 26.92
N ASP A 50 15.22 4.08 26.86
CA ASP A 50 16.23 3.95 27.92
C ASP A 50 17.05 5.23 28.11
N PHE A 51 17.43 5.90 27.01
CA PHE A 51 18.11 7.20 27.07
C PHE A 51 17.26 8.27 27.76
N ILE A 52 15.96 8.33 27.41
CA ILE A 52 15.00 9.25 28.05
C ILE A 52 14.81 8.91 29.53
N ALA A 53 14.65 7.63 29.87
CA ALA A 53 14.49 7.18 31.25
C ALA A 53 15.71 7.49 32.12
N LYS A 54 16.92 7.45 31.54
CA LYS A 54 18.19 7.76 32.22
C LYS A 54 18.57 9.25 32.16
N GLY A 55 17.79 10.08 31.47
CA GLY A 55 18.10 11.51 31.27
C GLY A 55 19.36 11.77 30.45
N LEU A 56 19.80 10.79 29.64
CA LEU A 56 21.02 10.87 28.84
C LEU A 56 20.73 11.50 27.47
N SER A 57 21.63 12.38 27.01
CA SER A 57 21.49 12.97 25.67
C SER A 57 21.76 11.94 24.57
N PRO A 58 21.06 12.03 23.42
CA PRO A 58 21.29 11.11 22.31
C PRO A 58 22.73 11.22 21.78
N PRO A 59 23.30 10.13 21.23
CA PRO A 59 24.57 10.19 20.52
C PRO A 59 24.51 11.19 19.35
N PRO A 60 25.56 12.00 19.09
CA PRO A 60 25.54 13.02 18.05
C PRO A 60 25.36 12.42 16.65
N GLY A 61 24.47 13.00 15.84
CA GLY A 61 24.37 12.69 14.39
C GLY A 61 23.18 11.83 13.96
N HIS A 62 22.26 11.46 14.86
CA HIS A 62 21.11 10.64 14.49
C HIS A 62 19.78 11.43 14.46
N ASN A 63 19.38 11.90 13.27
CA ASN A 63 18.15 12.66 13.04
C ASN A 63 16.88 11.91 13.49
N GLY A 64 16.89 10.57 13.46
CA GLY A 64 15.78 9.72 13.90
C GLY A 64 15.45 9.87 15.39
N PHE A 65 16.44 10.20 16.22
CA PHE A 65 16.29 10.28 17.67
C PHE A 65 15.39 11.46 18.07
N THR A 66 15.54 12.61 17.40
CA THR A 66 14.73 13.81 17.66
C THR A 66 13.25 13.59 17.38
N ARG A 67 12.92 12.85 16.32
CA ARG A 67 11.54 12.50 15.96
C ARG A 67 10.90 11.61 17.02
N VAL A 68 11.59 10.55 17.44
CA VAL A 68 11.04 9.61 18.43
C VAL A 68 10.95 10.25 19.81
N SER A 69 11.94 11.03 20.24
CA SER A 69 11.91 11.74 21.53
C SER A 69 10.79 12.77 21.64
N SER A 70 10.29 13.30 20.51
CA SER A 70 9.15 14.22 20.48
C SER A 70 7.79 13.54 20.68
N MET A 71 7.73 12.21 20.59
CA MET A 71 6.49 11.45 20.78
C MET A 71 6.11 11.39 22.27
N SER A 72 4.80 11.40 22.55
CA SER A 72 4.32 11.19 23.92
C SER A 72 4.71 9.79 24.44
N PRO A 73 4.87 9.60 25.75
CA PRO A 73 5.20 8.28 26.32
C PRO A 73 4.22 7.17 25.90
N ASP A 74 2.93 7.48 25.85
CA ASP A 74 1.89 6.53 25.47
C ASP A 74 1.94 6.17 23.98
N ALA A 75 2.23 7.15 23.10
CA ALA A 75 2.43 6.89 21.67
C ALA A 75 3.66 6.01 21.42
N ARG A 76 4.74 6.21 22.18
CA ARG A 76 5.94 5.35 22.10
C ARG A 76 5.66 3.93 22.59
N SER A 77 4.98 3.80 23.73
CA SER A 77 4.57 2.50 24.28
C SER A 77 3.68 1.73 23.28
N SER A 78 2.69 2.40 22.69
CA SER A 78 1.81 1.83 21.67
C SER A 78 2.58 1.39 20.41
N ARG A 79 3.56 2.18 19.97
CA ARG A 79 4.42 1.81 18.83
C ARG A 79 5.26 0.57 19.14
N ILE A 80 5.84 0.48 20.34
CA ILE A 80 6.59 -0.70 20.79
C ILE A 80 5.70 -1.94 20.78
N ALA A 81 4.52 -1.88 21.40
CA ALA A 81 3.59 -3.01 21.42
C ALA A 81 3.16 -3.46 20.01
N SER A 82 2.93 -2.50 19.10
CA SER A 82 2.63 -2.79 17.70
C SER A 82 3.78 -3.51 16.99
N LEU A 83 5.03 -3.05 17.17
CA LEU A 83 6.23 -3.70 16.61
C LEU A 83 6.44 -5.09 17.20
N GLU A 84 6.23 -5.29 18.50
CA GLU A 84 6.30 -6.61 19.15
C GLU A 84 5.28 -7.58 18.56
N ASN A 85 4.05 -7.13 18.35
CA ASN A 85 3.02 -7.94 17.70
C ASN A 85 3.39 -8.29 16.25
N MET A 86 3.85 -7.32 15.46
CA MET A 86 4.30 -7.57 14.08
C MET A 86 5.51 -8.53 14.04
N LEU A 87 6.46 -8.38 14.96
CA LEU A 87 7.62 -9.28 15.08
C LEU A 87 7.18 -10.71 15.42
N SER A 88 6.19 -10.86 16.30
CA SER A 88 5.59 -12.15 16.66
C SER A 88 4.94 -12.82 15.44
N ILE A 89 4.07 -12.10 14.72
CA ILE A 89 3.44 -12.58 13.49
C ILE A 89 4.48 -12.99 12.46
N SER A 90 5.48 -12.13 12.22
CA SER A 90 6.56 -12.39 11.27
C SER A 90 7.38 -13.62 11.67
N SER A 91 7.67 -13.80 12.96
CA SER A 91 8.42 -14.96 13.45
C SER A 91 7.63 -16.25 13.28
N ASN A 92 6.32 -16.23 13.55
CA ASN A 92 5.44 -17.39 13.34
C ASN A 92 5.35 -17.78 11.86
N SER A 93 5.27 -16.79 10.97
CA SER A 93 5.30 -17.02 9.52
C SER A 93 6.60 -17.70 9.08
N LEU A 94 7.76 -17.22 9.54
CA LEU A 94 9.05 -17.85 9.25
C LEU A 94 9.14 -19.29 9.76
N VAL A 95 8.66 -19.57 10.96
CA VAL A 95 8.63 -20.95 11.51
C VAL A 95 7.75 -21.85 10.66
N SER A 96 6.57 -21.38 10.25
CA SER A 96 5.68 -22.15 9.38
C SER A 96 6.32 -22.44 8.01
N MET A 97 6.94 -21.44 7.39
CA MET A 97 7.64 -21.61 6.12
C MET A 97 8.86 -22.55 6.25
N ALA A 98 9.65 -22.40 7.31
CA ALA A 98 10.77 -23.31 7.59
C ALA A 98 10.31 -24.76 7.80
N SER A 99 9.15 -24.96 8.44
CA SER A 99 8.53 -26.28 8.58
C SER A 99 8.14 -26.87 7.23
N GLN A 100 7.51 -26.09 6.34
CA GLN A 100 7.17 -26.55 4.99
C GLN A 100 8.42 -26.95 4.19
N LEU A 101 9.48 -26.15 4.26
CA LEU A 101 10.75 -26.46 3.60
C LEU A 101 11.40 -27.74 4.14
N SER A 102 11.34 -27.94 5.46
CA SER A 102 11.89 -29.13 6.11
C SER A 102 11.09 -30.39 5.75
N GLU A 103 9.76 -30.31 5.76
CA GLU A 103 8.88 -31.42 5.40
C GLU A 103 9.04 -31.81 3.91
N ALA A 104 9.24 -30.83 3.05
CA ALA A 104 9.55 -31.05 1.64
C ALA A 104 10.92 -31.74 1.45
N GLU A 105 11.94 -31.32 2.20
CA GLU A 105 13.26 -31.95 2.17
C GLU A 105 13.24 -33.41 2.66
N GLU A 106 12.44 -33.71 3.69
CA GLU A 106 12.27 -35.07 4.18
C GLU A 106 11.61 -35.99 3.13
N ARG A 107 10.60 -35.49 2.39
CA ARG A 107 9.97 -36.25 1.30
C ARG A 107 10.94 -36.62 0.19
N GLU A 108 11.85 -35.69 -0.16
CA GLU A 108 12.93 -35.88 -1.13
C GLU A 108 13.92 -36.97 -0.68
N ARG A 109 14.38 -36.89 0.58
CA ARG A 109 15.29 -37.89 1.16
C ARG A 109 14.65 -39.27 1.31
N GLY A 110 13.32 -39.33 1.45
CA GLY A 110 12.53 -40.52 1.78
C GLY A 110 12.24 -41.54 0.66
N SER A 111 12.91 -41.51 -0.49
CA SER A 111 12.80 -42.52 -1.58
C SER A 111 11.74 -42.31 -2.68
N HIS A 112 11.07 -41.16 -2.77
CA HIS A 112 10.01 -40.97 -3.77
C HIS A 112 10.50 -40.78 -5.22
N GLY A 113 11.73 -40.27 -5.42
CA GLY A 113 12.26 -39.99 -6.77
C GLY A 113 12.86 -41.20 -7.49
N ARG A 114 13.66 -42.04 -6.79
CA ARG A 114 14.48 -43.08 -7.45
C ARG A 114 13.68 -44.24 -8.03
N GLY A 115 12.51 -44.55 -7.44
CA GLY A 115 11.64 -45.64 -7.86
C GLY A 115 10.87 -45.36 -9.16
N ARG A 116 10.57 -44.08 -9.42
CA ARG A 116 9.65 -43.66 -10.49
C ARG A 116 10.35 -43.43 -11.82
N TRP A 117 11.62 -43.03 -11.82
CA TRP A 117 12.47 -43.02 -13.02
C TRP A 117 12.65 -44.40 -13.66
N ASN A 118 12.43 -45.48 -12.90
CA ASN A 118 12.48 -46.85 -13.43
C ASN A 118 11.38 -47.17 -14.46
N HIS A 119 10.44 -46.25 -14.71
CA HIS A 119 9.49 -46.34 -15.81
C HIS A 119 10.11 -45.95 -17.16
N LEU A 120 11.26 -45.28 -17.18
CA LEU A 120 12.06 -45.01 -18.39
C LEU A 120 12.92 -46.23 -18.74
N ARG A 121 12.29 -47.31 -19.20
CA ARG A 121 13.01 -48.57 -19.52
C ARG A 121 13.52 -48.63 -20.96
N SER A 122 13.03 -47.76 -21.83
CA SER A 122 13.42 -47.71 -23.24
C SER A 122 13.77 -46.31 -23.71
N MET A 123 14.56 -46.23 -24.78
CA MET A 123 14.84 -44.96 -25.47
C MET A 123 13.58 -44.30 -26.05
N ALA A 124 12.55 -45.09 -26.38
CA ALA A 124 11.27 -44.56 -26.83
C ALA A 124 10.54 -43.82 -25.71
N ASP A 125 10.53 -44.36 -24.48
CA ASP A 125 9.93 -43.71 -23.31
C ASP A 125 10.66 -42.41 -22.97
N ALA A 126 12.00 -42.41 -23.03
CA ALA A 126 12.82 -41.21 -22.83
C ALA A 126 12.51 -40.14 -23.88
N LYS A 127 12.43 -40.52 -25.16
CA LYS A 127 12.07 -39.62 -26.26
C LYS A 127 10.69 -39.01 -26.05
N ASN A 128 9.68 -39.82 -25.73
CA ASN A 128 8.31 -39.32 -25.53
C ASN A 128 8.23 -38.37 -24.34
N THR A 129 8.92 -38.69 -23.25
CA THR A 129 8.98 -37.83 -22.06
C THR A 129 9.63 -36.48 -22.36
N LEU A 130 10.77 -36.47 -23.07
CA LEU A 130 11.41 -35.24 -23.50
C LEU A 130 10.52 -34.43 -24.44
N GLN A 131 9.89 -35.08 -25.41
CA GLN A 131 8.97 -34.42 -26.32
C GLN A 131 7.81 -33.76 -25.56
N TYR A 132 7.26 -34.43 -24.54
CA TYR A 132 6.23 -33.87 -23.68
C TYR A 132 6.73 -32.60 -22.97
N ILE A 133 7.88 -32.65 -22.30
CA ILE A 133 8.46 -31.51 -21.57
C ILE A 133 8.72 -30.33 -22.52
N PHE A 134 9.27 -30.59 -23.71
CA PHE A 134 9.49 -29.52 -24.69
C PHE A 134 8.19 -28.92 -25.22
N SER A 135 7.17 -29.74 -25.44
CA SER A 135 5.88 -29.26 -25.94
C SER A 135 5.13 -28.47 -24.87
N SER A 136 5.16 -28.92 -23.61
CA SER A 136 4.54 -28.19 -22.49
C SER A 136 5.25 -26.86 -22.22
N LEU A 137 6.57 -26.83 -22.28
CA LEU A 137 7.34 -25.59 -22.13
C LEU A 137 7.16 -24.65 -23.34
N GLY A 138 7.03 -25.21 -24.54
CA GLY A 138 6.84 -24.46 -25.77
C GLY A 138 5.49 -23.74 -25.80
N ASP A 139 4.40 -24.51 -25.67
CA ASP A 139 3.06 -24.01 -25.93
C ASP A 139 2.40 -23.40 -24.69
N ALA A 140 2.62 -23.96 -23.50
CA ALA A 140 1.98 -23.45 -22.28
C ALA A 140 2.79 -22.32 -21.64
N SER A 141 4.08 -22.50 -21.38
CA SER A 141 4.82 -21.50 -20.58
C SER A 141 5.23 -20.26 -21.38
N ARG A 142 5.77 -20.42 -22.60
CA ARG A 142 6.28 -19.29 -23.36
C ARG A 142 5.17 -18.40 -23.89
N CYS A 143 4.09 -18.97 -24.42
CA CYS A 143 2.94 -18.21 -24.89
C CYS A 143 2.25 -17.47 -23.75
N GLN A 144 1.96 -18.14 -22.62
CA GLN A 144 1.34 -17.50 -21.46
C GLN A 144 2.24 -16.40 -20.87
N LEU A 145 3.55 -16.62 -20.81
CA LEU A 145 4.50 -15.60 -20.34
C LEU A 145 4.48 -14.37 -21.27
N TRP A 146 4.42 -14.59 -22.59
CA TRP A 146 4.30 -13.51 -23.56
C TRP A 146 2.99 -12.72 -23.42
N GLU A 147 1.87 -13.41 -23.22
CA GLU A 147 0.58 -12.78 -22.95
C GLU A 147 0.62 -11.93 -21.68
N LYS A 148 1.19 -12.47 -20.59
CA LYS A 148 1.38 -11.75 -19.32
C LYS A 148 2.31 -10.55 -19.46
N GLU A 149 3.39 -10.67 -20.22
CA GLU A 149 4.31 -9.57 -20.50
C GLU A 149 3.62 -8.43 -21.27
N ILE A 150 2.72 -8.76 -22.21
CA ILE A 150 1.89 -7.78 -22.91
C ILE A 150 0.89 -7.12 -21.95
N GLU A 151 0.18 -7.90 -21.13
CA GLU A 151 -0.77 -7.40 -20.12
C GLU A 151 -0.08 -6.44 -19.14
N ILE A 152 1.11 -6.77 -18.66
CA ILE A 152 1.92 -5.92 -17.78
C ILE A 152 2.30 -4.60 -18.48
N LYS A 153 2.69 -4.67 -19.76
CA LYS A 153 3.03 -3.46 -20.54
C LYS A 153 1.82 -2.55 -20.70
N GLU A 154 0.66 -3.11 -21.01
CA GLU A 154 -0.58 -2.37 -21.14
C GLU A 154 -1.01 -1.72 -19.82
N MET A 155 -1.07 -2.49 -18.73
CA MET A 155 -1.40 -1.94 -17.41
C MET A 155 -0.42 -0.85 -16.97
N LYS A 156 0.87 -1.01 -17.28
CA LYS A 156 1.88 0.01 -17.00
C LYS A 156 1.66 1.29 -17.81
N GLU A 157 1.18 1.17 -19.04
CA GLU A 157 0.80 2.32 -19.87
C GLU A 157 -0.44 3.03 -19.33
N GLN A 158 -1.49 2.29 -18.99
CA GLN A 158 -2.69 2.82 -18.34
C GLN A 158 -2.35 3.55 -17.03
N MET A 159 -1.45 2.98 -16.22
CA MET A 159 -1.00 3.63 -14.99
C MET A 159 -0.23 4.94 -15.27
N LYS A 160 0.61 4.98 -16.31
CA LYS A 160 1.29 6.22 -16.72
C LYS A 160 0.31 7.29 -17.15
N GLU A 161 -0.72 6.92 -17.91
CA GLU A 161 -1.77 7.84 -18.34
C GLU A 161 -2.55 8.40 -17.15
N LEU A 162 -3.00 7.54 -16.23
CA LEU A 162 -3.68 7.95 -15.00
C LEU A 162 -2.83 8.89 -14.15
N VAL A 163 -1.54 8.60 -13.99
CA VAL A 163 -0.60 9.50 -13.30
C VAL A 163 -0.49 10.85 -14.03
N GLY A 164 -0.49 10.83 -15.36
CA GLY A 164 -0.51 12.04 -16.18
C GLY A 164 -1.77 12.89 -15.95
N LEU A 165 -2.95 12.27 -16.00
CA LEU A 165 -4.24 12.93 -15.75
C LEU A 165 -4.35 13.47 -14.33
N LEU A 166 -3.87 12.72 -13.33
CA LEU A 166 -3.86 13.16 -11.93
C LEU A 166 -3.01 14.43 -11.77
N ARG A 167 -1.81 14.47 -12.35
CA ARG A 167 -0.95 15.67 -12.33
C ARG A 167 -1.63 16.87 -12.99
N GLN A 168 -2.28 16.66 -14.15
CA GLN A 168 -3.03 17.73 -14.81
C GLN A 168 -4.21 18.22 -13.96
N SER A 169 -4.91 17.31 -13.29
CA SER A 169 -6.00 17.64 -12.35
C SER A 169 -5.48 18.45 -11.16
N GLU A 170 -4.34 18.07 -10.58
CA GLU A 170 -3.71 18.81 -9.48
C GLU A 170 -3.30 20.23 -9.88
N VAL A 171 -2.78 20.41 -11.09
CA VAL A 171 -2.45 21.75 -11.62
C VAL A 171 -3.72 22.59 -11.77
N ARG A 172 -4.76 22.07 -12.43
CA ARG A 172 -6.04 22.78 -12.58
C ARG A 172 -6.67 23.13 -11.23
N ARG A 173 -6.62 22.21 -10.25
CA ARG A 173 -7.11 22.47 -8.89
C ARG A 173 -6.37 23.64 -8.24
N LYS A 174 -5.04 23.70 -8.37
CA LYS A 174 -4.22 24.80 -7.84
C LYS A 174 -4.52 26.12 -8.53
N GLU A 175 -4.83 26.12 -9.82
CA GLU A 175 -5.23 27.32 -10.56
C GLU A 175 -6.58 27.85 -10.08
N ILE A 176 -7.58 26.98 -9.93
CA ILE A 176 -8.91 27.35 -9.40
C ILE A 176 -8.79 27.85 -7.95
N GLU A 177 -7.97 27.22 -7.12
CA GLU A 177 -7.73 27.66 -5.75
C GLU A 177 -7.11 29.07 -5.69
N LYS A 178 -6.23 29.42 -6.64
CA LYS A 178 -5.69 30.78 -6.78
C LYS A 178 -6.76 31.77 -7.24
N GLU A 179 -7.60 31.41 -8.20
CA GLU A 179 -8.70 32.26 -8.67
C GLU A 179 -9.70 32.55 -7.54
N LEU A 180 -10.06 31.54 -6.74
CA LEU A 180 -10.93 31.71 -5.58
C LEU A 180 -10.31 32.64 -4.53
N LYS A 181 -9.02 32.47 -4.19
CA LYS A 181 -8.32 33.37 -3.27
C LYS A 181 -8.32 34.83 -3.73
N LEU A 182 -8.18 35.07 -5.04
CA LEU A 182 -8.26 36.41 -5.61
C LEU A 182 -9.69 36.99 -5.57
N ARG A 183 -10.72 36.15 -5.77
CA ARG A 183 -12.13 36.55 -5.68
C ARG A 183 -12.56 36.84 -4.24
N ASP A 184 -12.12 36.03 -3.28
CA ASP A 184 -12.41 36.24 -1.85
C ASP A 184 -11.73 37.52 -1.34
N GLN A 185 -10.48 37.79 -1.75
CA GLN A 185 -9.80 39.06 -1.43
C GLN A 185 -10.50 40.28 -2.04
N ALA A 186 -11.01 40.17 -3.27
CA ALA A 186 -11.78 41.25 -3.89
C ALA A 186 -13.16 41.47 -3.21
N ALA A 187 -13.77 40.42 -2.66
CA ALA A 187 -15.04 40.52 -1.93
C ALA A 187 -14.87 41.13 -0.52
N ASP A 188 -13.73 40.92 0.13
CA ASP A 188 -13.40 41.55 1.41
C ASP A 188 -13.09 43.06 1.26
N ASP A 189 -12.55 43.51 0.12
CA ASP A 189 -12.26 44.92 -0.16
C ASP A 189 -13.53 45.76 -0.51
N ASP A 190 -14.61 45.13 -0.98
CA ASP A 190 -15.89 45.80 -1.29
C ASP A 190 -16.83 45.93 -0.06
N ALA A 191 -16.44 45.45 1.12
CA ALA A 191 -17.20 45.61 2.37
C ALA A 191 -16.98 46.99 3.01
N VAL A 192 -17.45 48.05 2.35
CA VAL A 192 -17.60 49.38 2.98
C VAL A 192 -18.73 49.32 4.03
N PRO A 193 -18.50 49.68 5.30
CA PRO A 193 -19.55 49.67 6.31
C PRO A 193 -20.43 50.92 6.13
N THR A 194 -21.57 50.76 5.45
CA THR A 194 -22.62 51.78 5.54
C THR A 194 -23.46 51.48 6.79
N THR A 195 -23.18 52.22 7.86
CA THR A 195 -23.96 52.27 9.10
C THR A 195 -25.41 52.73 8.82
N PRO A 196 -26.45 51.97 9.19
CA PRO A 196 -27.80 52.52 9.35
C PRO A 196 -27.98 53.04 10.80
N PRO A 197 -28.63 54.21 11.02
CA PRO A 197 -28.89 54.74 12.36
C PRO A 197 -30.05 54.00 13.08
N PRO A 198 -30.10 54.01 14.43
CA PRO A 198 -31.07 53.26 15.26
C PRO A 198 -32.45 53.96 15.40
N PRO A 199 -33.49 53.26 15.94
CA PRO A 199 -34.91 53.46 15.60
C PRO A 199 -35.71 54.33 16.60
N PRO A 200 -36.93 54.81 16.25
CA PRO A 200 -37.88 55.33 17.23
C PRO A 200 -38.96 54.31 17.67
N PRO A 201 -39.54 54.48 18.88
CA PRO A 201 -40.42 53.50 19.58
C PRO A 201 -41.91 53.55 19.15
N PRO A 202 -42.76 52.57 19.56
CA PRO A 202 -44.02 52.25 18.88
C PRO A 202 -45.24 52.97 19.48
N PRO A 203 -46.34 53.14 18.71
CA PRO A 203 -47.67 53.32 19.29
C PRO A 203 -48.56 52.09 19.07
N ALA A 204 -49.38 51.84 20.09
CA ALA A 204 -50.28 50.71 20.24
C ALA A 204 -51.55 50.79 19.38
N ASN A 205 -52.04 49.61 19.02
CA ASN A 205 -53.44 49.20 18.79
C ASN A 205 -54.27 49.94 17.73
N SER A 206 -54.74 49.22 16.71
CA SER A 206 -56.18 48.98 16.57
C SER A 206 -56.51 47.82 15.65
N LEU A 207 -57.37 46.96 16.19
CA LEU A 207 -58.10 45.84 15.64
C LEU A 207 -58.78 46.18 14.30
N LYS A 208 -58.70 45.29 13.29
CA LYS A 208 -59.86 44.85 12.49
C LYS A 208 -59.56 43.61 11.65
N HIS A 209 -60.36 42.61 11.96
CA HIS A 209 -60.60 41.31 11.34
C HIS A 209 -61.00 41.44 9.85
N ILE A 210 -60.51 40.53 9.00
CA ILE A 210 -61.31 39.78 8.01
C ILE A 210 -60.57 38.49 7.68
N ALA A 211 -61.31 37.39 7.78
CA ALA A 211 -60.92 35.99 7.62
C ALA A 211 -61.21 35.49 6.20
N ASP A 212 -60.38 34.57 5.70
CA ASP A 212 -60.71 33.18 5.28
C ASP A 212 -59.54 32.63 4.43
N ASP A 213 -58.73 31.69 4.91
CA ASP A 213 -58.89 30.20 4.93
C ASP A 213 -58.81 29.55 3.53
N MET A 214 -57.95 28.57 3.22
CA MET A 214 -57.42 27.44 3.99
C MET A 214 -56.06 26.93 3.44
N SER A 215 -55.28 26.32 4.34
CA SER A 215 -54.31 25.21 4.15
C SER A 215 -52.84 25.50 3.78
N ALA A 216 -52.01 25.49 4.84
CA ALA A 216 -50.64 24.98 4.87
C ALA A 216 -50.64 23.77 5.86
N PRO A 217 -49.60 22.91 6.02
CA PRO A 217 -48.17 23.22 5.78
C PRO A 217 -47.30 22.04 5.28
N MET A 218 -46.01 22.30 5.00
CA MET A 218 -44.89 21.75 5.77
C MET A 218 -43.55 22.19 5.15
N SER A 219 -42.85 23.04 5.90
CA SER A 219 -41.45 23.41 5.68
C SER A 219 -40.52 22.20 5.83
N PRO A 220 -39.37 22.19 5.14
CA PRO A 220 -38.40 21.10 5.23
C PRO A 220 -37.72 21.03 6.61
N ILE A 221 -37.51 19.80 7.08
CA ILE A 221 -36.90 19.45 8.38
C ILE A 221 -35.46 19.99 8.47
N PRO A 222 -35.08 20.70 9.56
CA PRO A 222 -33.69 21.01 9.86
C PRO A 222 -32.95 19.77 10.34
N ILE A 223 -31.84 19.42 9.69
CA ILE A 223 -30.90 18.40 10.15
C ILE A 223 -30.10 19.01 11.33
N PRO A 224 -29.88 18.30 12.45
CA PRO A 224 -29.08 18.79 13.56
C PRO A 224 -27.64 19.11 13.12
N ALA A 225 -27.18 20.32 13.45
CA ALA A 225 -25.79 20.74 13.24
C ALA A 225 -24.82 19.79 13.98
N GLN A 226 -24.01 19.05 13.23
CA GLN A 226 -22.85 18.39 13.80
C GLN A 226 -21.82 19.46 14.18
N LYS A 227 -21.43 19.44 15.45
CA LYS A 227 -20.42 20.32 16.05
C LYS A 227 -19.18 20.33 15.15
N GLN A 228 -18.74 21.54 14.77
CA GLN A 228 -17.51 21.76 14.02
C GLN A 228 -16.32 21.08 14.71
N LEU A 229 -15.76 20.05 14.07
CA LEU A 229 -14.41 19.61 14.38
C LEU A 229 -13.47 20.69 13.85
N LYS A 230 -12.73 21.35 14.73
CA LYS A 230 -11.67 22.29 14.35
C LYS A 230 -10.62 21.51 13.56
N TYR A 231 -10.60 21.70 12.24
CA TYR A 231 -9.47 21.28 11.42
C TYR A 231 -8.35 22.30 11.59
N THR A 232 -7.29 21.89 12.26
CA THR A 232 -6.02 22.62 12.28
C THR A 232 -5.22 22.22 11.05
N GLU A 233 -4.76 23.20 10.27
CA GLU A 233 -3.97 22.98 9.07
C GLU A 233 -2.64 22.27 9.37
N GLY A 234 -2.40 21.15 8.70
CA GLY A 234 -1.11 20.47 8.71
C GLY A 234 -0.14 21.13 7.73
N ILE A 235 0.91 21.75 8.25
CA ILE A 235 2.01 22.33 7.46
C ILE A 235 2.81 21.19 6.80
N ALA A 236 2.60 20.97 5.51
CA ALA A 236 3.47 20.13 4.69
C ALA A 236 4.64 20.96 4.14
N ASN A 237 5.72 21.06 4.90
CA ASN A 237 6.99 21.58 4.40
C ASN A 237 7.73 20.49 3.61
N GLY A 238 7.39 20.38 2.31
CA GLY A 238 8.23 19.68 1.33
C GLY A 238 9.34 20.61 0.85
N SER A 239 10.53 20.52 1.44
CA SER A 239 11.71 21.21 0.93
C SER A 239 12.19 20.52 -0.35
N LEU A 240 11.87 21.14 -1.49
CA LEU A 240 12.56 20.94 -2.76
C LEU A 240 14.01 21.39 -2.60
N ARG A 241 14.93 20.45 -2.71
CA ARG A 241 16.31 20.78 -3.05
C ARG A 241 16.71 19.97 -4.27
N ASP A 242 16.90 20.72 -5.35
CA ASP A 242 17.43 20.28 -6.63
C ASP A 242 18.72 19.49 -6.47
N SER A 243 18.75 18.31 -7.09
CA SER A 243 19.96 17.67 -7.60
C SER A 243 19.57 16.95 -8.89
N SER A 244 19.47 17.72 -9.98
CA SER A 244 19.53 17.19 -11.34
C SER A 244 20.98 16.86 -11.68
N ALA A 245 21.31 15.58 -11.84
CA ALA A 245 22.48 15.15 -12.59
C ALA A 245 22.18 13.82 -13.31
N ALA A 246 21.98 13.97 -14.62
CA ALA A 246 21.94 13.01 -15.71
C ALA A 246 22.22 11.52 -15.40
N PHE A 247 21.22 10.67 -15.65
CA PHE A 247 21.45 9.29 -16.06
C PHE A 247 21.46 9.27 -17.59
N ILE A 248 22.66 9.19 -18.17
CA ILE A 248 22.84 8.89 -19.59
C ILE A 248 22.51 7.41 -19.77
N ASP A 249 21.42 7.17 -20.48
CA ASP A 249 21.09 5.91 -21.11
C ASP A 249 22.13 5.64 -22.21
N GLN A 250 22.89 4.54 -22.10
CA GLN A 250 23.63 4.03 -23.25
C GLN A 250 23.25 2.57 -23.48
N THR A 251 22.33 2.46 -24.43
CA THR A 251 21.96 1.29 -25.19
C THR A 251 23.16 0.58 -25.79
N ARG A 252 23.09 -0.75 -25.67
CA ARG A 252 23.86 -1.80 -26.35
C ARG A 252 24.08 -1.51 -27.85
N LYS A 253 25.28 -1.82 -28.35
CA LYS A 253 25.48 -2.20 -29.75
C LYS A 253 26.44 -3.39 -29.86
N VAL A 254 25.91 -4.42 -30.55
CA VAL A 254 26.49 -5.59 -31.25
C VAL A 254 27.41 -6.52 -30.48
#